data_AF-A0A2V9WZA6-F1
#
_entry.id   AF-A0A2V9WZA6-F1
#
_cell.length_a   1.000
_cell.length_b   1.000
_cell.length_c   1.000
_cell.angle_alpha   90.00
_cell.angle_beta   90.00
_cell.angle_gamma   90.00
#
_symmetry.space_group_name_H-M   'P 1'
#
loop_
_entity.id
_entity.type
_entity.pdbx_description
1 polymer ?
#
loop_
_entity_poly.entity_id
_entity_poly.type
_entity_poly.pdbx_seq_one_letter_code
_entity_poly.pdbx_strand_id
1 'polypeptide(L)'
;MTTQFERTLVQSSLWNNDVWYKSQKQHWIGWLREYSGPGYYGRKNSIRSAEFVYNHIVCPPMVLWLGEASGVPKASVAKAKQAALSSSSLQAQSAAIRRIIPWEMIEVRLSKSGR
;
A
#
# COMPACT_ATOMS: atom_id res chain seq x y z
N MET A 1 -4.83 11.50 -0.55
CA MET A 1 -3.51 11.92 -0.03
C MET A 1 -2.37 11.17 -0.71
N THR A 2 -2.60 9.93 -1.11
CA THR A 2 -1.65 9.11 -1.88
C THR A 2 -1.10 9.80 -3.14
N THR A 3 -1.92 10.49 -3.94
CA THR A 3 -1.44 11.16 -5.17
C THR A 3 -0.35 12.20 -4.89
N GLN A 4 -0.44 12.94 -3.78
CA GLN A 4 0.61 13.89 -3.40
C GLN A 4 1.87 13.16 -2.96
N PHE A 5 1.72 12.04 -2.25
CA PHE A 5 2.85 11.22 -1.80
C PHE A 5 3.63 10.62 -2.97
N GLU A 6 2.94 10.06 -3.97
CA GLU A 6 3.57 9.56 -5.20
C GLU A 6 4.38 10.62 -5.92
N ARG A 7 3.81 11.82 -6.09
CA ARG A 7 4.50 12.95 -6.72
C ARG A 7 5.80 13.31 -5.98
N THR A 8 5.77 13.30 -4.65
CA THR A 8 6.97 13.55 -3.83
C THR A 8 8.02 12.46 -4.03
N LEU A 9 7.63 11.18 -4.13
CA LEU A 9 8.58 10.08 -4.35
C LEU A 9 9.22 10.11 -5.76
N VAL A 10 8.45 10.53 -6.78
CA VAL A 10 8.97 10.74 -8.14
C VAL A 10 10.00 11.87 -8.14
N GLN A 11 9.71 12.98 -7.44
CA GLN A 11 10.65 14.10 -7.31
C GLN A 11 11.94 13.73 -6.56
N SER A 12 11.88 12.76 -5.64
CA SER A 12 13.06 12.30 -4.89
C SER A 12 13.83 11.16 -5.59
N SER A 13 13.49 10.82 -6.84
CA SER A 13 14.07 9.71 -7.62
C SER A 13 13.97 8.33 -6.95
N LEU A 14 13.12 8.17 -5.93
CA LEU A 14 12.90 6.89 -5.23
C LEU A 14 11.81 6.06 -5.91
N TRP A 15 11.09 6.64 -6.88
CA TRP A 15 9.97 6.03 -7.57
C TRP A 15 9.99 6.37 -9.06
N ASN A 16 9.77 5.37 -9.93
CA ASN A 16 9.66 5.59 -11.37
C ASN A 16 8.20 5.91 -11.76
N ASN A 17 8.02 6.92 -12.62
CA ASN A 17 6.72 7.31 -13.16
C ASN A 17 6.34 6.51 -14.42
N ASP A 18 7.26 5.72 -15.00
CA ASP A 18 6.97 4.85 -16.14
C ASP A 18 6.36 3.52 -15.67
N VAL A 19 5.10 3.59 -15.24
CA VAL A 19 4.32 2.43 -14.74
C VAL A 19 3.06 2.22 -15.59
N TRP A 20 2.67 0.96 -15.77
CA TRP A 20 1.54 0.57 -16.64
C TRP A 20 0.16 1.06 -16.14
N TYR A 21 0.04 1.45 -14.88
CA TYR A 21 -1.22 1.78 -14.23
C TYR A 21 -1.41 3.30 -14.05
N LYS A 22 -2.67 3.78 -14.09
CA LYS A 22 -2.99 5.21 -13.91
C LYS A 22 -3.44 5.58 -12.49
N SER A 23 -3.65 4.58 -11.63
CA SER A 23 -4.00 4.78 -10.21
C SER A 23 -3.60 3.57 -9.36
N GLN A 24 -3.40 3.76 -8.05
CA GLN A 24 -3.17 2.65 -7.13
C GLN A 24 -4.33 1.64 -7.10
N LYS A 25 -5.58 2.07 -7.34
CA LYS A 25 -6.70 1.15 -7.53
C LYS A 25 -6.48 0.20 -8.71
N GLN A 26 -6.08 0.73 -9.87
CA GLN A 26 -5.79 -0.09 -11.05
C GLN A 26 -4.59 -1.00 -10.83
N HIS A 27 -3.53 -0.47 -10.21
CA HIS A 27 -2.36 -1.26 -9.83
C HIS A 27 -2.76 -2.45 -8.95
N TRP A 28 -3.56 -2.21 -7.91
CA TRP A 28 -4.01 -3.22 -6.97
C TRP A 28 -4.89 -4.28 -7.64
N ILE A 29 -5.87 -3.86 -8.46
CA ILE A 29 -6.74 -4.79 -9.19
C ILE A 29 -5.93 -5.63 -10.19
N GLY A 30 -4.97 -5.03 -10.90
CA GLY A 30 -4.09 -5.77 -11.81
C GLY A 30 -3.28 -6.84 -11.09
N TRP A 31 -2.69 -6.49 -9.95
CA TRP A 31 -1.96 -7.46 -9.12
C TRP A 31 -2.87 -8.58 -8.58
N LEU A 32 -4.09 -8.25 -8.16
CA LEU A 32 -5.07 -9.22 -7.65
C LEU A 32 -5.58 -10.19 -8.72
N ARG A 33 -5.65 -9.77 -9.99
CA ARG A 33 -6.08 -10.65 -11.11
C ARG A 33 -5.22 -11.89 -11.25
N GLU A 34 -3.95 -11.82 -10.86
CA GLU A 34 -3.01 -12.94 -10.90
C GLU A 34 -2.81 -13.60 -9.52
N TYR A 35 -3.62 -13.25 -8.53
CA TYR A 35 -3.40 -13.66 -7.13
C TYR A 35 -3.43 -15.18 -6.95
N SER A 36 -4.39 -15.85 -7.59
CA SER A 36 -4.55 -17.31 -7.52
C SER A 36 -3.47 -18.09 -8.29
N GLY A 37 -2.64 -17.42 -9.08
CA GLY A 37 -1.55 -18.02 -9.85
C GLY A 37 -0.16 -17.59 -9.36
N PRO A 38 0.90 -18.00 -10.08
CA PRO A 38 2.27 -17.57 -9.78
C PRO A 38 2.41 -16.04 -9.83
N GLY A 39 1.65 -15.40 -10.72
CA GLY A 39 1.72 -13.97 -11.00
C GLY A 39 3.10 -13.48 -11.40
N TYR A 40 3.27 -12.16 -11.50
CA TYR A 40 4.53 -11.51 -11.89
C TYR A 40 5.78 -11.98 -11.11
N TYR A 41 5.61 -12.45 -9.87
CA TYR A 41 6.72 -12.85 -8.99
C TYR A 41 6.90 -14.38 -8.83
N GLY A 42 6.21 -15.20 -9.62
CA GLY A 42 6.41 -16.66 -9.59
C GLY A 42 6.08 -17.32 -8.24
N ARG A 43 5.01 -16.87 -7.57
CA ARG A 43 4.57 -17.36 -6.25
C ARG A 43 4.33 -18.88 -6.27
N LYS A 44 4.99 -19.59 -5.35
CA LYS A 44 4.83 -21.04 -5.19
C LYS A 44 3.60 -21.44 -4.36
N ASN A 45 3.16 -20.58 -3.43
CA ASN A 45 1.98 -20.79 -2.59
C ASN A 45 1.01 -19.60 -2.76
N SER A 46 -0.16 -19.83 -3.34
CA SER A 46 -1.14 -18.81 -3.71
C SER A 46 -2.14 -18.45 -2.60
N ILE A 47 -2.15 -19.18 -1.47
CA ILE A 47 -3.07 -18.92 -0.35
C ILE A 47 -2.32 -18.15 0.74
N ARG A 48 -2.51 -16.83 0.79
CA ARG A 48 -2.04 -15.97 1.89
C ARG A 48 -3.21 -15.15 2.42
N SER A 49 -3.20 -14.82 3.71
CA SER A 49 -4.22 -13.92 4.28
C SER A 49 -4.06 -12.50 3.72
N ALA A 50 -5.13 -11.71 3.73
CA ALA A 50 -5.06 -10.30 3.35
C ALA A 50 -4.07 -9.52 4.25
N GLU A 51 -3.99 -9.87 5.54
CA GLU A 51 -2.97 -9.40 6.47
C GLU A 51 -1.55 -9.70 5.97
N PHE A 52 -1.29 -10.96 5.60
CA PHE A 52 0.02 -11.37 5.12
C PHE A 52 0.41 -10.56 3.89
N VAL A 53 -0.52 -10.39 2.95
CA VAL A 53 -0.29 -9.58 1.76
C VAL A 53 0.03 -8.13 2.14
N TYR A 54 -0.79 -7.49 2.97
CA TYR A 54 -0.58 -6.12 3.43
C TYR A 54 0.81 -5.91 4.04
N ASN A 55 1.24 -6.85 4.88
CA ASN A 55 2.54 -6.80 5.56
C ASN A 55 3.75 -7.03 4.64
N HIS A 56 3.54 -7.63 3.46
CA HIS A 56 4.60 -7.94 2.50
C HIS A 56 4.66 -7.00 1.29
N ILE A 57 3.74 -6.04 1.16
CA ILE A 57 3.83 -5.02 0.11
C ILE A 57 5.04 -4.10 0.39
N VAL A 58 5.89 -3.94 -0.64
CA VAL A 58 7.06 -3.02 -0.67
C VAL A 58 6.83 -1.90 -1.70
N CYS A 59 5.59 -1.45 -1.79
CA CYS A 59 5.20 -0.30 -2.58
C CYS A 59 4.58 0.73 -1.62
N PRO A 60 5.35 1.72 -1.13
CA PRO A 60 4.86 2.67 -0.14
C PRO A 60 3.55 3.38 -0.57
N PRO A 61 3.41 3.84 -1.83
CA PRO A 61 2.14 4.40 -2.30
C PRO A 61 0.96 3.44 -2.17
N MET A 62 1.16 2.16 -2.50
CA MET A 62 0.11 1.13 -2.38
C MET A 62 -0.30 0.92 -0.92
N VAL A 63 0.67 0.77 0.00
CA VAL A 63 0.38 0.57 1.43
C VAL A 63 -0.41 1.75 1.99
N LEU A 64 0.02 2.98 1.69
CA LEU A 64 -0.69 4.19 2.12
C LEU A 64 -2.10 4.27 1.51
N TRP A 65 -2.24 3.92 0.24
CA TRP A 65 -3.52 3.89 -0.46
C TRP A 65 -4.48 2.86 0.11
N LEU A 66 -4.02 1.65 0.46
CA LEU A 66 -4.86 0.63 1.08
C LEU A 66 -5.42 1.11 2.42
N GLY A 67 -4.62 1.80 3.24
CA GLY A 67 -5.08 2.46 4.45
C GLY A 67 -6.15 3.53 4.17
N GLU A 68 -5.85 4.46 3.25
CA GLU A 68 -6.78 5.53 2.85
C GLU A 68 -8.11 4.97 2.31
N ALA A 69 -8.04 3.99 1.40
CA ALA A 69 -9.20 3.38 0.76
C ALA A 69 -10.04 2.54 1.72
N SER A 70 -9.45 1.98 2.76
CA SER A 70 -10.16 1.22 3.81
C SER A 70 -10.90 2.14 4.80
N GLY A 71 -10.82 3.46 4.65
CA GLY A 71 -11.52 4.41 5.53
C GLY A 71 -10.77 4.72 6.83
N VAL A 72 -9.45 4.49 6.87
CA VAL A 72 -8.61 4.95 7.99
C VAL A 72 -8.67 6.49 8.09
N PRO A 73 -8.77 7.08 9.30
CA PRO A 73 -8.89 8.53 9.47
C PRO A 73 -7.78 9.30 8.74
N LYS A 74 -8.14 10.38 8.06
CA LYS A 74 -7.20 11.22 7.28
C LYS A 74 -5.99 11.68 8.09
N ALA A 75 -6.16 11.95 9.39
CA ALA A 75 -5.06 12.32 10.28
C ALA A 75 -4.00 11.21 10.42
N SER A 76 -4.43 9.95 10.55
CA SER A 76 -3.52 8.80 10.60
C SER A 76 -2.81 8.59 9.26
N VAL A 77 -3.54 8.74 8.14
CA VAL A 77 -2.95 8.70 6.79
C VAL A 77 -1.92 9.83 6.62
N ALA A 78 -2.18 11.02 7.15
CA ALA A 78 -1.26 12.15 7.11
C ALA A 78 0.04 11.83 7.86
N LYS A 79 -0.11 11.33 9.09
CA LYS A 79 1.02 10.94 9.93
C LYS A 79 1.85 9.83 9.28
N ALA A 80 1.19 8.83 8.70
CA ALA A 80 1.84 7.74 7.99
C ALA A 80 2.63 8.23 6.77
N LYS A 81 2.05 9.13 5.97
CA LYS A 81 2.74 9.79 4.85
C LYS A 81 4.01 10.51 5.32
N GLN A 82 3.93 11.30 6.39
CA GLN A 82 5.08 12.06 6.90
C GLN A 82 6.19 11.11 7.39
N ALA A 83 5.84 10.08 8.17
CA ALA A 83 6.80 9.09 8.64
C ALA A 83 7.48 8.33 7.49
N ALA A 84 6.74 8.04 6.42
CA ALA A 84 7.30 7.46 5.21
C ALA A 84 8.30 8.42 4.56
N LEU A 85 7.94 9.68 4.34
CA LEU A 85 8.83 10.66 3.70
C LEU A 85 10.14 10.91 4.47
N SER A 86 10.17 10.66 5.79
CA SER A 86 11.39 10.73 6.60
C SER A 86 12.26 9.47 6.53
N SER A 87 11.88 8.44 5.76
CA SER A 87 12.57 7.15 5.66
C SER A 87 13.34 7.01 4.34
N SER A 88 14.49 6.33 4.40
CA SER A 88 15.50 6.33 3.32
C SER A 88 15.30 5.28 2.20
N SER A 89 14.46 4.26 2.39
CA SER A 89 14.24 3.19 1.40
C SER A 89 12.76 2.82 1.26
N LEU A 90 12.36 2.22 0.14
CA LEU A 90 10.97 1.76 -0.07
C LEU A 90 10.52 0.74 1.00
N GLN A 91 11.42 -0.11 1.48
CA GLN A 91 11.15 -1.04 2.58
C GLN A 91 10.91 -0.27 3.89
N ALA A 92 11.79 0.69 4.21
CA ALA A 92 11.67 1.50 5.42
C ALA A 92 10.40 2.38 5.39
N GLN A 93 10.07 2.95 4.23
CA GLN A 93 8.85 3.73 4.01
C GLN A 93 7.59 2.87 4.22
N SER A 94 7.55 1.68 3.62
CA SER A 94 6.43 0.75 3.79
C SER A 94 6.28 0.32 5.25
N ALA A 95 7.40 0.05 5.94
CA ALA A 95 7.40 -0.27 7.37
C ALA A 95 6.93 0.92 8.23
N ALA A 96 7.35 2.15 7.92
CA ALA A 96 6.93 3.35 8.63
C ALA A 96 5.42 3.59 8.51
N ILE A 97 4.83 3.35 7.33
CA ILE A 97 3.38 3.40 7.12
C ILE A 97 2.70 2.34 7.99
N ARG A 98 3.16 1.08 7.94
CA ARG A 98 2.56 -0.03 8.70
C ARG A 98 2.60 0.14 10.21
N ARG A 99 3.63 0.81 10.76
CA ARG A 99 3.68 1.14 12.19
C ARG A 99 2.56 2.09 12.63
N ILE A 100 2.06 2.93 11.73
CA ILE A 100 0.99 3.90 12.03
C ILE A 100 -0.37 3.36 11.59
N ILE A 101 -0.41 2.57 10.52
CA ILE A 101 -1.60 1.94 9.96
C ILE A 101 -1.34 0.42 9.95
N PRO A 102 -1.47 -0.27 11.09
CA PRO A 102 -1.31 -1.71 11.14
C PRO A 102 -2.56 -2.41 10.54
N TRP A 103 -2.47 -3.70 10.24
CA TRP A 103 -3.55 -4.44 9.56
C TRP A 103 -4.85 -4.40 10.35
N GLU A 104 -4.78 -4.53 11.67
CA GLU A 104 -5.94 -4.54 12.57
C GLU A 104 -6.77 -3.27 12.44
N MET A 105 -6.11 -2.12 12.17
CA MET A 105 -6.79 -0.86 11.92
C MET A 105 -7.59 -0.89 10.62
N ILE A 106 -7.07 -1.56 9.58
CA ILE A 106 -7.76 -1.75 8.31
C ILE A 106 -8.92 -2.74 8.49
N GLU A 107 -8.67 -3.88 9.12
CA GLU A 107 -9.64 -4.95 9.34
C GLU A 107 -10.89 -4.46 10.09
N VAL A 108 -10.70 -3.66 11.16
CA VAL A 108 -11.81 -3.05 11.91
C VAL A 108 -12.65 -2.11 11.04
N ARG A 109 -12.07 -1.49 10.01
CA ARG A 109 -12.81 -0.58 9.12
C ARG A 109 -13.54 -1.32 8.01
N LEU A 110 -12.92 -2.38 7.47
CA LEU A 110 -13.53 -3.22 6.44
C LEU A 110 -14.72 -4.00 7.00
N SER A 111 -14.61 -4.54 8.22
CA SER A 111 -15.71 -5.24 8.90
C SER A 111 -16.91 -4.34 9.21
N LYS A 112 -16.68 -3.03 9.42
CA LYS A 112 -17.75 -2.03 9.62
C LYS A 112 -18.39 -1.54 8.32
N SER A 113 -17.68 -1.67 7.20
CA SER A 113 -18.15 -1.21 5.88
C SER A 113 -18.89 -2.28 5.08
N GLY A 114 -18.93 -3.52 5.60
CA GLY A 114 -19.60 -4.68 4.99
C GLY A 114 -21.00 -4.99 5.55
N ARG A 115 -21.67 -4.02 6.17
CA ARG A 115 -23.10 -4.11 6.54
C ARG A 115 -23.88 -2.97 5.90
#